data_AF-A0A932PEL5-F1
#
_entry.id   AF-A0A932PEL5-F1
#
_cell.length_a   1.000
_cell.length_b   1.000
_cell.length_c   1.000
_cell.angle_alpha   90.00
_cell.angle_beta   90.00
_cell.angle_gamma   90.00
#
_symmetry.space_group_name_H-M   'P 1'
#
loop_
_entity.id
_entity.type
_entity.pdbx_description
1 polymer ?
#
loop_
_entity_poly.entity_id
_entity_poly.type
_entity_poly.pdbx_seq_one_letter_code
_entity_poly.pdbx_strand_id
1 'polypeptide(L)'
;MASLLAELLHDVSRRAGEIEAEFERLRAVVPPEVESYRANMQQRALRAKQLAERILADPDLGEPMLAVNFFRDFRDIARFIQALEHLPLLVLRRFSEQDRLMTRLCRQICAEIAYPYAPPLCSSLSSQYYWTVADMDLVFVPSLEPERLLGLADIYHEIGHIVLYRGEKRFVIPGLSAVEKAFDAALHQGKLAGWPQQSLNEVEQYHARWRSAWFLEFGADLIATYLAGPAFGWCNIRTSTNLGGEIFQGSQSHPTDDARAAAINLMLQRLGHHQQAQAIAERWNELVALSGERKPPRYDIAYPGDLLDGVCQLVFDGCQQLGLLPWTNPVNSSAIVGSAVDDAWTEFRLRPDSFAGYEQNALSALWTRLS
;
A
#
# COMPACT_ATOMS: atom_id res chain seq x y z
N MET A 1 13.65 -30.23 33.52
CA MET A 1 12.49 -30.14 32.61
C MET A 1 12.75 -28.95 31.71
N ALA A 2 12.40 -29.02 30.41
CA ALA A 2 12.51 -27.85 29.54
C ALA A 2 11.59 -26.74 30.07
N SER A 3 11.99 -25.48 29.95
CA SER A 3 11.08 -24.37 30.22
C SER A 3 10.02 -24.30 29.12
N LEU A 4 8.83 -23.76 29.42
CA LEU A 4 7.80 -23.51 28.40
C LEU A 4 8.36 -22.72 27.20
N LEU A 5 9.23 -21.74 27.47
CA LEU A 5 9.87 -20.96 26.42
C LEU A 5 10.77 -21.81 25.51
N ALA A 6 11.55 -22.73 26.08
CA ALA A 6 12.36 -23.65 25.29
C ALA A 6 11.48 -24.58 24.43
N GLU A 7 10.36 -25.09 24.96
CA GLU A 7 9.40 -25.90 24.21
C GLU A 7 8.81 -25.12 23.03
N LEU A 8 8.40 -23.87 23.25
CA LEU A 8 7.87 -22.99 22.22
C LEU A 8 8.90 -22.63 21.15
N LEU A 9 10.16 -22.40 21.54
CA LEU A 9 11.25 -22.15 20.59
C LEU A 9 11.61 -23.39 19.76
N HIS A 10 11.50 -24.60 20.33
CA HIS A 10 11.65 -25.82 19.56
C HIS A 10 10.54 -25.96 18.50
N ASP A 11 9.28 -25.67 18.85
CA ASP A 11 8.17 -25.69 17.88
C ASP A 11 8.40 -24.67 16.75
N VAL A 12 8.76 -23.44 17.10
CA VAL A 12 8.96 -22.35 16.13
C VAL A 12 10.14 -22.68 15.19
N SER A 13 11.24 -23.23 15.71
CA SER A 13 12.39 -23.67 14.90
C SER A 13 12.01 -24.80 13.94
N ARG A 14 11.27 -25.81 14.42
CA ARG A 14 10.78 -26.91 13.59
C ARG A 14 9.90 -26.41 12.46
N ARG A 15 8.90 -25.56 12.77
CA ARG A 15 7.99 -24.98 11.77
C ARG A 15 8.73 -24.12 10.73
N ALA A 16 9.71 -23.31 11.15
CA ALA A 16 10.53 -22.56 10.21
C ALA A 16 11.28 -23.49 9.23
N GLY A 17 11.82 -24.60 9.73
CA GLY A 17 12.47 -25.62 8.90
C GLY A 17 11.52 -26.31 7.93
N GLU A 18 10.28 -26.57 8.34
CA GLU A 18 9.25 -27.16 7.47
C GLU A 18 8.86 -26.21 6.33
N ILE A 19 8.69 -24.92 6.62
CA ILE A 19 8.41 -23.87 5.63
C ILE A 19 9.59 -23.70 4.67
N GLU A 20 10.82 -23.65 5.18
CA GLU A 20 12.04 -23.56 4.36
C GLU A 20 12.14 -24.73 3.37
N ALA A 21 11.93 -25.96 3.86
CA ALA A 21 11.93 -27.16 3.03
C ALA A 21 10.80 -27.15 1.99
N GLU A 22 9.63 -26.59 2.31
CA GLU A 22 8.53 -26.44 1.35
C GLU A 22 8.88 -25.43 0.25
N PHE A 23 9.53 -24.31 0.58
CA PHE A 23 10.03 -23.40 -0.44
C PHE A 23 11.07 -24.07 -1.34
N GLU A 24 11.94 -24.96 -0.83
CA GLU A 24 12.85 -25.72 -1.69
C GLU A 24 12.09 -26.67 -2.61
N ARG A 25 11.08 -27.39 -2.11
CA ARG A 25 10.24 -28.27 -2.95
C ARG A 25 9.54 -27.51 -4.08
N LEU A 26 9.08 -26.28 -3.79
CA LEU A 26 8.41 -25.43 -4.78
C LEU A 26 9.31 -25.01 -5.93
N ARG A 27 10.64 -25.03 -5.78
CA ARG A 27 11.61 -24.68 -6.84
C ARG A 27 11.40 -25.46 -8.14
N ALA A 28 10.94 -26.71 -8.05
CA ALA A 28 10.71 -27.56 -9.21
C ALA A 28 9.38 -27.28 -9.93
N VAL A 29 8.47 -26.51 -9.32
CA VAL A 29 7.07 -26.36 -9.77
C VAL A 29 6.75 -24.91 -10.12
N VAL A 30 7.32 -23.95 -9.40
CA VAL A 30 7.02 -22.53 -9.65
C VAL A 30 7.66 -22.05 -10.98
N PRO A 31 7.01 -21.12 -11.70
CA PRO A 31 7.59 -20.55 -12.91
C PRO A 31 8.95 -19.87 -12.65
N PRO A 32 9.89 -19.86 -13.62
CA PRO A 32 11.20 -19.24 -13.45
C PRO A 32 11.15 -17.75 -13.05
N GLU A 33 10.10 -17.05 -13.48
CA GLU A 33 9.89 -15.63 -13.23
C GLU A 33 9.55 -15.27 -11.78
N VAL A 34 9.22 -16.24 -10.92
CA VAL A 34 8.98 -16.03 -9.47
C VAL A 34 10.05 -16.68 -8.58
N GLU A 35 11.06 -17.30 -9.19
CA GLU A 35 12.10 -18.03 -8.46
C GLU A 35 12.91 -17.13 -7.52
N SER A 36 13.22 -15.90 -7.93
CA SER A 36 13.96 -14.94 -7.08
C SER A 36 13.17 -14.59 -5.82
N TYR A 37 11.86 -14.42 -5.93
CA TYR A 37 10.96 -14.16 -4.81
C TYR A 37 10.89 -15.38 -3.87
N ARG A 38 10.66 -16.58 -4.43
CA ARG A 38 10.66 -17.84 -3.67
C ARG A 38 11.96 -18.05 -2.90
N ALA A 39 13.11 -17.87 -3.56
CA ALA A 39 14.43 -17.98 -2.94
C ALA A 39 14.63 -16.97 -1.80
N ASN A 40 14.13 -15.73 -1.96
CA ASN A 40 14.17 -14.73 -0.90
C ASN A 40 13.36 -15.18 0.33
N MET A 41 12.13 -15.68 0.11
CA MET A 41 11.27 -16.17 1.19
C MET A 41 11.85 -17.40 1.89
N GLN A 42 12.46 -18.33 1.15
CA GLN A 42 13.21 -19.45 1.71
C GLN A 42 14.33 -18.98 2.64
N GLN A 43 15.15 -18.02 2.19
CA GLN A 43 16.22 -17.49 3.03
C GLN A 43 15.70 -16.82 4.29
N ARG A 44 14.55 -16.13 4.22
CA ARG A 44 13.94 -15.54 5.42
C ARG A 44 13.44 -16.60 6.40
N ALA A 45 12.84 -17.70 5.91
CA ALA A 45 12.46 -18.84 6.75
C ALA A 45 13.68 -19.47 7.43
N LEU A 46 14.78 -19.66 6.68
CA LEU A 46 16.05 -20.16 7.22
C LEU A 46 16.61 -19.25 8.32
N ARG A 47 16.58 -17.92 8.13
CA ARG A 47 17.04 -16.96 9.15
C ARG A 47 16.18 -17.01 10.42
N ALA A 48 14.86 -17.17 10.28
CA ALA A 48 13.96 -17.33 11.43
C ALA A 48 14.28 -18.60 12.24
N LYS A 49 14.52 -19.72 11.55
CA LYS A 49 14.99 -20.96 12.16
C LYS A 49 16.29 -20.76 12.93
N GLN A 50 17.30 -20.18 12.28
CA GLN A 50 18.60 -19.92 12.89
C GLN A 50 18.52 -18.97 14.09
N LEU A 51 17.59 -18.02 14.09
CA LEU A 51 17.38 -17.15 15.25
C LEU A 51 16.79 -17.93 16.42
N ALA A 52 15.79 -18.77 16.19
CA ALA A 52 15.22 -19.62 17.23
C ALA A 52 16.26 -20.61 17.81
N GLU A 53 17.08 -21.24 16.96
CA GLU A 53 18.16 -22.14 17.38
C GLU A 53 19.23 -21.42 18.19
N ARG A 54 19.55 -20.16 17.85
CA ARG A 54 20.49 -19.35 18.65
C ARG A 54 19.94 -19.03 20.03
N ILE A 55 18.66 -18.67 20.15
CA ILE A 55 18.03 -18.41 21.45
C ILE A 55 17.99 -19.70 22.28
N LEU A 56 17.71 -20.86 21.66
CA LEU A 56 17.75 -22.16 22.33
C LEU A 56 19.15 -22.53 22.85
N ALA A 57 20.20 -22.12 22.15
CA ALA A 57 21.58 -22.36 22.53
C ALA A 57 22.12 -21.33 23.54
N ASP A 58 21.35 -20.28 23.87
CA ASP A 58 21.76 -19.26 24.81
C ASP A 58 21.77 -19.83 26.25
N PRO A 59 22.92 -19.79 26.95
CA PRO A 59 23.02 -20.32 28.31
C PRO A 59 22.09 -19.62 29.30
N ASP A 60 21.69 -18.38 29.00
CA ASP A 60 20.88 -17.55 29.87
C ASP A 60 19.37 -17.72 29.61
N LEU A 61 18.96 -18.62 28.71
CA LEU A 61 17.54 -18.87 28.40
C LEU A 61 16.70 -19.23 29.65
N GLY A 62 17.33 -19.84 30.64
CA GLY A 62 16.72 -20.20 31.92
C GLY A 62 16.67 -19.05 32.95
N GLU A 63 17.35 -17.93 32.69
CA GLU A 63 17.48 -16.83 33.64
C GLU A 63 16.19 -16.00 33.73
N PRO A 64 15.52 -15.93 34.89
CA PRO A 64 14.22 -15.25 35.03
C PRO A 64 14.24 -13.77 34.63
N MET A 65 15.37 -13.09 34.82
CA MET A 65 15.54 -11.67 34.50
C MET A 65 15.57 -11.40 32.99
N LEU A 66 15.94 -12.40 32.18
CA LEU A 66 16.08 -12.28 30.72
C LEU A 66 14.92 -12.95 29.97
N ALA A 67 14.15 -13.82 30.64
CA ALA A 67 13.03 -14.55 30.07
C ALA A 67 12.02 -13.68 29.32
N VAL A 68 11.77 -12.44 29.77
CA VAL A 68 10.84 -11.49 29.10
C VAL A 68 11.36 -11.07 27.73
N ASN A 69 12.67 -10.84 27.59
CA ASN A 69 13.28 -10.45 26.33
C ASN A 69 13.23 -11.62 25.34
N PHE A 70 13.66 -12.81 25.77
CA PHE A 70 13.58 -14.01 24.92
C PHE A 70 12.15 -14.36 24.53
N PHE A 71 11.16 -14.16 25.41
CA PHE A 71 9.76 -14.38 25.07
C PHE A 71 9.26 -13.37 24.03
N ARG A 72 9.72 -12.11 24.07
CA ARG A 72 9.42 -11.12 23.03
C ARG A 72 10.00 -11.55 21.68
N ASP A 73 11.26 -11.95 21.65
CA ASP A 73 11.92 -12.44 20.43
C ASP A 73 11.20 -13.67 19.87
N PHE A 74 10.83 -14.63 20.74
CA PHE A 74 10.00 -15.77 20.36
C PHE A 74 8.69 -15.33 19.68
N ARG A 75 7.96 -14.36 20.27
CA ARG A 75 6.69 -13.89 19.69
C ARG A 75 6.88 -13.26 18.31
N ASP A 76 7.96 -12.53 18.12
CA ASP A 76 8.25 -11.88 16.84
C ASP A 76 8.63 -12.91 15.77
N ILE A 77 9.43 -13.92 16.12
CA ILE A 77 9.71 -15.07 15.24
C ILE A 77 8.42 -15.84 14.91
N ALA A 78 7.60 -16.16 15.91
CA ALA A 78 6.38 -16.93 15.73
C ALA A 78 5.40 -16.24 14.79
N ARG A 79 5.20 -14.92 14.95
CA ARG A 79 4.38 -14.10 14.05
C ARG A 79 4.94 -14.09 12.63
N PHE A 80 6.25 -13.95 12.50
CA PHE A 80 6.91 -13.93 11.21
C PHE A 80 6.75 -15.26 10.45
N ILE A 81 6.95 -16.40 11.14
CA ILE A 81 6.70 -17.74 10.58
C ILE A 81 5.24 -17.89 10.17
N GLN A 82 4.31 -17.48 11.03
CA GLN A 82 2.89 -17.53 10.73
C GLN A 82 2.56 -16.70 9.48
N ALA A 83 3.16 -15.53 9.30
CA ALA A 83 2.98 -14.70 8.13
C ALA A 83 3.59 -15.35 6.87
N LEU A 84 4.79 -15.94 6.97
CA LEU A 84 5.40 -16.69 5.86
C LEU A 84 4.52 -17.86 5.39
N GLU A 85 3.91 -18.58 6.32
CA GLU A 85 3.04 -19.72 6.03
C GLU A 85 1.74 -19.29 5.34
N HIS A 86 1.06 -18.28 5.88
CA HIS A 86 -0.26 -17.87 5.40
C HIS A 86 -0.21 -16.97 4.17
N LEU A 87 0.93 -16.33 3.87
CA LEU A 87 1.02 -15.32 2.82
C LEU A 87 1.92 -15.80 1.66
N PRO A 88 3.27 -15.67 1.64
CA PRO A 88 4.05 -16.05 0.46
C PRO A 88 3.99 -17.55 0.15
N LEU A 89 3.98 -18.42 1.18
CA LEU A 89 3.93 -19.85 0.94
C LEU A 89 2.58 -20.26 0.33
N LEU A 90 1.47 -19.75 0.87
CA LEU A 90 0.14 -19.99 0.31
C LEU A 90 0.07 -19.55 -1.16
N VAL A 91 0.52 -18.34 -1.47
CA VAL A 91 0.51 -17.78 -2.83
C VAL A 91 1.34 -18.65 -3.76
N LEU A 92 2.58 -18.99 -3.39
CA LEU A 92 3.44 -19.80 -4.25
C LEU A 92 2.92 -21.23 -4.45
N ARG A 93 2.25 -21.83 -3.46
CA ARG A 93 1.60 -23.14 -3.60
C ARG A 93 0.37 -23.13 -4.51
N ARG A 94 -0.28 -21.98 -4.68
CA ARG A 94 -1.50 -21.82 -5.47
C ARG A 94 -1.30 -20.93 -6.70
N PHE A 95 -0.04 -20.67 -7.06
CA PHE A 95 0.31 -19.72 -8.11
C PHE A 95 -0.26 -20.17 -9.46
N SER A 96 -1.19 -19.38 -9.97
CA SER A 96 -1.97 -19.62 -11.17
C SER A 96 -1.49 -18.75 -12.33
N GLU A 97 -2.04 -18.99 -13.52
CA GLU A 97 -1.79 -18.12 -14.69
C GLU A 97 -2.31 -16.68 -14.46
N GLN A 98 -3.38 -16.48 -13.68
CA GLN A 98 -3.84 -15.14 -13.33
C GLN A 98 -2.84 -14.40 -12.43
N ASP A 99 -2.27 -15.08 -11.43
CA ASP A 99 -1.21 -14.52 -10.58
C ASP A 99 0.02 -14.15 -11.41
N ARG A 100 0.35 -15.02 -12.38
CA ARG A 100 1.45 -14.82 -13.33
C ARG A 100 1.24 -13.57 -14.19
N LEU A 101 0.05 -13.40 -14.77
CA LEU A 101 -0.31 -12.22 -15.55
C LEU A 101 -0.16 -10.93 -14.73
N MET A 102 -0.72 -10.91 -13.52
CA MET A 102 -0.61 -9.73 -12.65
C MET A 102 0.81 -9.45 -12.20
N THR A 103 1.61 -10.48 -11.95
CA THR A 103 3.03 -10.33 -11.61
C THR A 103 3.82 -9.74 -12.77
N ARG A 104 3.54 -10.15 -14.01
CA ARG A 104 4.14 -9.57 -15.22
C ARG A 104 3.72 -8.12 -15.43
N LEU A 105 2.44 -7.82 -15.25
CA LEU A 105 1.94 -6.45 -15.29
C LEU A 105 2.64 -5.57 -14.27
N CYS A 106 2.74 -6.01 -13.02
CA CYS A 106 3.40 -5.24 -11.97
C CYS A 106 4.90 -5.06 -12.24
N ARG A 107 5.58 -6.08 -12.77
CA ARG A 107 6.96 -5.96 -13.25
C ARG A 107 7.10 -4.91 -14.35
N GLN A 108 6.17 -4.88 -15.29
CA GLN A 108 6.17 -3.88 -16.35
C GLN A 108 5.91 -2.47 -15.79
N ILE A 109 4.96 -2.30 -14.87
CA ILE A 109 4.76 -1.04 -14.14
C ILE A 109 6.06 -0.61 -13.47
N CYS A 110 6.70 -1.51 -12.71
CA CYS A 110 7.96 -1.23 -12.03
C CYS A 110 9.07 -0.77 -12.99
N ALA A 111 9.14 -1.34 -14.19
CA ALA A 111 10.07 -0.91 -15.22
C ALA A 111 9.73 0.50 -15.76
N GLU A 112 8.46 0.77 -16.03
CA GLU A 112 7.97 2.06 -16.54
C GLU A 112 8.24 3.22 -15.57
N ILE A 113 8.11 2.97 -14.27
CA ILE A 113 8.28 4.00 -13.24
C ILE A 113 9.71 4.11 -12.70
N ALA A 114 10.67 3.36 -13.26
CA ALA A 114 12.03 3.20 -12.74
C ALA A 114 12.07 2.80 -11.25
N TYR A 115 11.24 1.83 -10.88
CA TYR A 115 11.16 1.30 -9.53
C TYR A 115 12.52 0.77 -9.06
N PRO A 116 13.07 1.24 -7.92
CA PRO A 116 14.45 0.98 -7.53
C PRO A 116 14.66 -0.38 -6.85
N TYR A 117 13.59 -1.14 -6.61
CA TYR A 117 13.63 -2.42 -5.89
C TYR A 117 13.21 -3.57 -6.81
N ALA A 118 13.30 -4.80 -6.29
CA ALA A 118 12.73 -5.95 -6.95
C ALA A 118 11.19 -5.78 -7.06
N PRO A 119 10.59 -5.99 -8.24
CA PRO A 119 9.14 -5.91 -8.38
C PRO A 119 8.42 -6.87 -7.44
N PRO A 120 7.31 -6.46 -6.82
CA PRO A 120 6.56 -7.33 -5.93
C PRO A 120 5.89 -8.47 -6.69
N LEU A 121 5.61 -9.55 -5.96
CA LEU A 121 4.76 -10.63 -6.46
C LEU A 121 3.30 -10.19 -6.37
N CYS A 122 2.50 -10.45 -7.41
CA CYS A 122 1.06 -10.21 -7.35
C CYS A 122 0.30 -11.52 -7.25
N SER A 123 -0.79 -11.53 -6.48
CA SER A 123 -1.69 -12.66 -6.43
C SER A 123 -3.16 -12.25 -6.50
N SER A 124 -3.91 -12.88 -7.41
CA SER A 124 -5.35 -12.67 -7.65
C SER A 124 -6.23 -13.44 -6.65
N LEU A 125 -5.75 -13.61 -5.42
CA LEU A 125 -6.39 -14.36 -4.33
C LEU A 125 -7.09 -13.45 -3.31
N SER A 126 -7.16 -12.13 -3.54
CA SER A 126 -7.79 -11.24 -2.57
C SER A 126 -9.28 -11.54 -2.45
N SER A 127 -9.72 -11.82 -1.22
CA SER A 127 -11.14 -11.82 -0.84
C SER A 127 -11.64 -10.42 -0.45
N GLN A 128 -10.74 -9.43 -0.45
CA GLN A 128 -11.02 -8.03 -0.23
C GLN A 128 -10.69 -7.27 -1.52
N TYR A 129 -10.63 -5.93 -1.45
CA TYR A 129 -10.07 -5.13 -2.53
C TYR A 129 -8.54 -5.36 -2.64
N TYR A 130 -7.83 -4.46 -3.33
CA TYR A 130 -6.38 -4.45 -3.30
C TYR A 130 -5.85 -4.26 -1.88
N TRP A 131 -4.74 -4.93 -1.57
CA TRP A 131 -3.96 -4.68 -0.36
C TRP A 131 -2.56 -5.29 -0.51
N THR A 132 -1.60 -4.79 0.28
CA THR A 132 -0.21 -5.26 0.25
C THR A 132 0.31 -5.75 1.58
N VAL A 133 1.26 -6.68 1.52
CA VAL A 133 2.14 -7.06 2.62
C VAL A 133 3.51 -6.48 2.29
N ALA A 134 3.71 -5.21 2.66
CA ALA A 134 4.82 -4.41 2.16
C ALA A 134 6.21 -4.97 2.54
N ASP A 135 6.34 -5.57 3.72
CA ASP A 135 7.58 -6.19 4.17
C ASP A 135 7.91 -7.50 3.43
N MET A 136 6.93 -8.11 2.77
CA MET A 136 7.07 -9.33 1.98
C MET A 136 7.07 -9.07 0.47
N ASP A 137 6.96 -7.82 0.01
CA ASP A 137 6.88 -7.48 -1.42
C ASP A 137 5.74 -8.24 -2.14
N LEU A 138 4.57 -8.32 -1.50
CA LEU A 138 3.42 -9.08 -2.00
C LEU A 138 2.20 -8.15 -2.14
N VAL A 139 1.57 -8.18 -3.31
CA VAL A 139 0.34 -7.43 -3.60
C VAL A 139 -0.78 -8.42 -3.86
N PHE A 140 -1.89 -8.29 -3.14
CA PHE A 140 -3.09 -9.04 -3.37
C PHE A 140 -4.06 -8.23 -4.20
N VAL A 141 -4.62 -8.89 -5.21
CA VAL A 141 -5.47 -8.32 -6.25
C VAL A 141 -6.80 -9.07 -6.24
N PRO A 142 -7.96 -8.41 -6.45
CA PRO A 142 -9.24 -9.09 -6.61
C PRO A 142 -9.23 -10.09 -7.77
N SER A 143 -9.95 -11.21 -7.65
CA SER A 143 -9.83 -12.32 -8.60
C SER A 143 -10.26 -12.01 -10.04
N LEU A 144 -11.16 -11.05 -10.26
CA LEU A 144 -11.62 -10.65 -11.60
C LEU A 144 -10.85 -9.46 -12.18
N GLU A 145 -9.93 -8.90 -11.41
CA GLU A 145 -9.20 -7.71 -11.81
C GLU A 145 -8.24 -7.91 -13.00
N PRO A 146 -7.63 -9.10 -13.24
CA PRO A 146 -6.91 -9.36 -14.49
C PRO A 146 -7.77 -9.21 -15.76
N GLU A 147 -9.09 -9.11 -15.61
CA GLU A 147 -10.06 -8.97 -16.69
C GLU A 147 -10.64 -7.54 -16.77
N ARG A 148 -10.06 -6.57 -16.05
CA ARG A 148 -10.54 -5.18 -15.96
C ARG A 148 -9.39 -4.18 -16.08
N LEU A 149 -9.66 -3.01 -16.67
CA LEU A 149 -8.66 -1.93 -16.80
C LEU A 149 -8.86 -0.82 -15.76
N LEU A 150 -10.12 -0.50 -15.42
CA LEU A 150 -10.42 0.69 -14.64
C LEU A 150 -9.87 0.64 -13.21
N GLY A 151 -9.75 -0.53 -12.60
CA GLY A 151 -9.20 -0.66 -11.24
C GLY A 151 -7.68 -0.85 -11.18
N LEU A 152 -6.99 -1.04 -12.31
CA LEU A 152 -5.55 -1.32 -12.33
C LEU A 152 -4.69 -0.18 -11.79
N ALA A 153 -5.22 1.04 -11.76
CA ALA A 153 -4.52 2.17 -11.16
C ALA A 153 -4.30 1.99 -9.64
N ASP A 154 -5.12 1.19 -8.95
CA ASP A 154 -4.92 0.93 -7.52
C ASP A 154 -3.69 0.05 -7.22
N ILE A 155 -3.12 -0.66 -8.21
CA ILE A 155 -1.82 -1.32 -8.05
C ILE A 155 -0.72 -0.31 -7.69
N TYR A 156 -0.80 0.92 -8.22
CA TYR A 156 0.17 1.96 -7.90
C TYR A 156 0.07 2.42 -6.44
N HIS A 157 -1.12 2.36 -5.84
CA HIS A 157 -1.34 2.61 -4.41
C HIS A 157 -0.65 1.53 -3.56
N GLU A 158 -0.83 0.26 -3.92
CA GLU A 158 -0.17 -0.86 -3.24
C GLU A 158 1.36 -0.81 -3.37
N ILE A 159 1.87 -0.44 -4.55
CA ILE A 159 3.31 -0.16 -4.75
C ILE A 159 3.75 1.02 -3.85
N GLY A 160 2.90 2.04 -3.70
CA GLY A 160 3.13 3.17 -2.81
C GLY A 160 3.40 2.77 -1.37
N HIS A 161 2.63 1.83 -0.82
CA HIS A 161 2.89 1.26 0.50
C HIS A 161 4.26 0.58 0.61
N ILE A 162 4.71 -0.14 -0.42
CA ILE A 162 6.05 -0.77 -0.44
C ILE A 162 7.14 0.32 -0.49
N VAL A 163 6.95 1.37 -1.29
CA VAL A 163 7.87 2.51 -1.36
C VAL A 163 7.99 3.19 0.00
N LEU A 164 6.87 3.42 0.70
CA LEU A 164 6.87 4.01 2.05
C LEU A 164 7.58 3.12 3.05
N TYR A 165 7.32 1.81 3.03
CA TYR A 165 7.95 0.83 3.91
C TYR A 165 9.48 0.82 3.73
N ARG A 166 9.96 0.72 2.48
CA ARG A 166 11.40 0.73 2.18
C ARG A 166 12.05 2.09 2.40
N GLY A 167 11.28 3.15 2.19
CA GLY A 167 11.69 4.54 2.31
C GLY A 167 11.35 5.17 3.66
N GLU A 168 11.18 4.39 4.74
CA GLU A 168 10.72 4.88 6.05
C GLU A 168 11.46 6.14 6.52
N LYS A 169 12.79 6.15 6.41
CA LYS A 169 13.62 7.30 6.81
C LYS A 169 13.42 8.54 5.95
N ARG A 170 12.98 8.36 4.70
CA ARG A 170 12.77 9.43 3.71
C ARG A 170 11.36 9.99 3.78
N PHE A 171 10.36 9.14 3.96
CA PHE A 171 8.95 9.52 3.90
C PHE A 171 8.31 9.52 5.29
N VAL A 172 8.34 8.37 5.98
CA VAL A 172 7.54 8.14 7.19
C VAL A 172 8.07 8.95 8.38
N ILE A 173 9.36 8.89 8.68
CA ILE A 173 9.92 9.61 9.84
C ILE A 173 9.73 11.13 9.70
N PRO A 174 10.10 11.77 8.56
CA PRO A 174 9.87 13.21 8.40
C PRO A 174 8.39 13.58 8.38
N GLY A 175 7.55 12.75 7.74
CA GLY A 175 6.11 12.97 7.65
C GLY A 175 5.42 12.91 9.01
N LEU A 176 5.74 11.92 9.83
CA LEU A 176 5.22 11.81 11.20
C LEU A 176 5.70 12.97 12.09
N SER A 177 6.91 13.48 11.88
CA SER A 177 7.38 14.69 12.57
C SER A 177 6.59 15.93 12.18
N ALA A 178 6.15 16.05 10.93
CA ALA A 178 5.26 17.13 10.49
C ALA A 178 3.86 17.00 11.10
N VAL A 179 3.33 15.77 11.17
CA VAL A 179 2.06 15.45 11.86
C VAL A 179 2.14 15.86 13.34
N GLU A 180 3.18 15.44 14.07
CA GLU A 180 3.37 15.78 15.48
C GLU A 180 3.32 17.29 15.69
N LYS A 181 4.09 18.06 14.91
CA LYS A 181 4.12 19.52 15.00
C LYS A 181 2.76 20.16 14.75
N ALA A 182 2.01 19.68 13.75
CA ALA A 182 0.70 20.22 13.40
C ALA A 182 -0.31 20.01 14.54
N PHE A 183 -0.37 18.79 15.09
CA PHE A 183 -1.31 18.46 16.15
C PHE A 183 -0.93 19.04 17.51
N ASP A 184 0.36 19.14 17.84
CA ASP A 184 0.83 19.84 19.05
C ASP A 184 0.46 21.33 19.00
N ALA A 185 0.64 21.97 17.84
CA ALA A 185 0.22 23.35 17.63
C ALA A 185 -1.30 23.51 17.78
N ALA A 186 -2.10 22.62 17.19
CA ALA A 186 -3.55 22.64 17.31
C ALA A 186 -4.02 22.45 18.76
N LEU A 187 -3.42 21.52 19.50
CA LEU A 187 -3.71 21.30 20.93
C LEU A 187 -3.32 22.50 21.78
N HIS A 188 -2.16 23.11 21.52
CA HIS A 188 -1.73 24.30 22.24
C HIS A 188 -2.67 25.49 22.01
N GLN A 189 -3.02 25.75 20.74
CA GLN A 189 -3.97 26.80 20.38
C GLN A 189 -5.35 26.55 20.99
N GLY A 190 -5.84 25.30 20.93
CA GLY A 190 -7.12 24.94 21.55
C GLY A 190 -7.15 25.18 23.05
N LYS A 191 -6.05 24.88 23.77
CA LYS A 191 -5.92 25.17 25.20
C LYS A 191 -5.92 26.68 25.49
N LEU A 192 -5.16 27.47 24.73
CA LEU A 192 -5.15 28.93 24.87
C LEU A 192 -6.52 29.57 24.59
N ALA A 193 -7.26 29.02 23.61
CA ALA A 193 -8.60 29.46 23.25
C ALA A 193 -9.69 28.93 24.20
N GLY A 194 -9.34 28.17 25.25
CA GLY A 194 -10.29 27.64 26.23
C GLY A 194 -11.26 26.59 25.67
N TRP A 195 -10.80 25.77 24.70
CA TRP A 195 -11.64 24.73 24.12
C TRP A 195 -12.08 23.70 25.19
N PRO A 196 -13.31 23.17 25.12
CA PRO A 196 -13.76 22.11 26.01
C PRO A 196 -12.85 20.87 25.90
N GLN A 197 -12.63 20.16 27.02
CA GLN A 197 -11.76 18.99 27.07
C GLN A 197 -12.12 17.91 26.03
N GLN A 198 -13.41 17.69 25.77
CA GLN A 198 -13.86 16.76 24.72
C GLN A 198 -13.29 17.11 23.34
N SER A 199 -13.18 18.41 23.02
CA SER A 199 -12.62 18.90 21.76
C SER A 199 -11.13 18.61 21.67
N LEU A 200 -10.40 18.79 22.78
CA LEU A 200 -8.98 18.45 22.83
C LEU A 200 -8.76 16.95 22.66
N ASN A 201 -9.61 16.12 23.28
CA ASN A 201 -9.56 14.67 23.12
C ASN A 201 -9.84 14.23 21.67
N GLU A 202 -10.74 14.92 20.95
CA GLU A 202 -10.97 14.65 19.51
C GLU A 202 -9.70 14.94 18.69
N VAL A 203 -9.01 16.05 18.97
CA VAL A 203 -7.73 16.38 18.31
C VAL A 203 -6.67 15.31 18.58
N GLU A 204 -6.56 14.83 19.82
CA GLU A 204 -5.66 13.73 20.18
C GLU A 204 -6.01 12.43 19.44
N GLN A 205 -7.30 12.14 19.23
CA GLN A 205 -7.73 10.99 18.45
C GLN A 205 -7.33 11.11 16.98
N TYR A 206 -7.49 12.29 16.36
CA TYR A 206 -7.01 12.52 15.00
C TYR A 206 -5.49 12.35 14.91
N HIS A 207 -4.75 12.93 15.86
CA HIS A 207 -3.30 12.75 15.94
C HIS A 207 -2.91 11.27 16.02
N ALA A 208 -3.58 10.48 16.86
CA ALA A 208 -3.32 9.05 16.99
C ALA A 208 -3.56 8.30 15.67
N ARG A 209 -4.64 8.61 14.93
CA ARG A 209 -4.96 7.97 13.64
C ARG A 209 -3.97 8.33 12.54
N TRP A 210 -3.53 9.59 12.51
CA TRP A 210 -2.44 10.02 11.62
C TRP A 210 -1.15 9.24 11.87
N ARG A 211 -0.78 9.04 13.13
CA ARG A 211 0.41 8.27 13.51
C ARG A 211 0.30 6.79 13.18
N SER A 212 -0.90 6.21 13.31
CA SER A 212 -1.08 4.77 13.16
C SER A 212 -1.23 4.32 11.72
N ALA A 213 -2.00 5.04 10.91
CA ALA A 213 -2.37 4.56 9.58
C ALA A 213 -2.57 5.69 8.55
N TRP A 214 -3.21 6.80 8.90
CA TRP A 214 -3.64 7.75 7.86
C TRP A 214 -2.49 8.38 7.09
N PHE A 215 -1.33 8.61 7.73
CA PHE A 215 -0.15 9.09 7.00
C PHE A 215 0.26 8.12 5.88
N LEU A 216 0.22 6.81 6.15
CA LEU A 216 0.62 5.80 5.16
C LEU A 216 -0.37 5.75 3.99
N GLU A 217 -1.66 5.85 4.27
CA GLU A 217 -2.71 5.93 3.23
C GLU A 217 -2.54 7.17 2.35
N PHE A 218 -2.38 8.35 2.94
CA PHE A 218 -2.11 9.57 2.17
C PHE A 218 -0.82 9.45 1.36
N GLY A 219 0.24 8.92 1.97
CA GLY A 219 1.50 8.72 1.26
C GLY A 219 1.35 7.79 0.07
N ALA A 220 0.60 6.68 0.21
CA ALA A 220 0.35 5.73 -0.86
C ALA A 220 -0.49 6.34 -1.99
N ASP A 221 -1.54 7.10 -1.67
CA ASP A 221 -2.33 7.83 -2.67
C ASP A 221 -1.51 8.86 -3.44
N LEU A 222 -0.66 9.60 -2.73
CA LEU A 222 0.21 10.62 -3.32
C LEU A 222 1.27 9.99 -4.23
N ILE A 223 1.86 8.86 -3.82
CA ILE A 223 2.78 8.09 -4.67
C ILE A 223 2.03 7.54 -5.89
N ALA A 224 0.86 6.95 -5.71
CA ALA A 224 0.06 6.43 -6.81
C ALA A 224 -0.28 7.53 -7.83
N THR A 225 -0.68 8.70 -7.34
CA THR A 225 -0.93 9.88 -8.17
C THR A 225 0.33 10.37 -8.87
N TYR A 226 1.49 10.36 -8.18
CA TYR A 226 2.77 10.70 -8.79
C TYR A 226 3.11 9.79 -9.98
N LEU A 227 2.84 8.49 -9.85
CA LEU A 227 3.24 7.45 -10.81
C LEU A 227 2.24 7.23 -11.95
N ALA A 228 0.94 7.30 -11.66
CA ALA A 228 -0.13 7.02 -12.62
C ALA A 228 -0.91 8.27 -13.06
N GLY A 229 -0.67 9.41 -12.42
CA GLY A 229 -1.26 10.69 -12.79
C GLY A 229 -2.79 10.70 -12.68
N PRO A 230 -3.49 11.35 -13.63
CA PRO A 230 -4.95 11.49 -13.61
C PRO A 230 -5.73 10.18 -13.52
N ALA A 231 -5.21 9.09 -14.08
CA ALA A 231 -5.87 7.79 -14.04
C ALA A 231 -6.14 7.31 -12.61
N PHE A 232 -5.23 7.56 -11.67
CA PHE A 232 -5.44 7.23 -10.26
C PHE A 232 -6.54 8.09 -9.63
N GLY A 233 -6.62 9.38 -9.96
CA GLY A 233 -7.70 10.23 -9.44
C GLY A 233 -9.09 9.79 -9.90
N TRP A 234 -9.22 9.30 -11.14
CA TRP A 234 -10.46 8.68 -11.61
C TRP A 234 -10.76 7.35 -10.91
N CYS A 235 -9.72 6.54 -10.70
CA CYS A 235 -9.83 5.29 -9.96
C CYS A 235 -10.32 5.51 -8.53
N ASN A 236 -9.78 6.50 -7.84
CA ASN A 236 -10.17 6.88 -6.49
C ASN A 236 -11.68 7.22 -6.41
N ILE A 237 -12.22 8.02 -7.35
CA ILE A 237 -13.67 8.30 -7.40
C ILE A 237 -14.49 7.00 -7.47
N ARG A 238 -14.11 6.08 -8.36
CA ARG A 238 -14.79 4.79 -8.52
C ARG A 238 -14.69 3.94 -7.26
N THR A 239 -13.51 3.89 -6.64
CA THR A 239 -13.26 3.11 -5.43
C THR A 239 -14.08 3.66 -4.26
N SER A 240 -14.10 4.98 -4.04
CA SER A 240 -14.93 5.62 -3.02
C SER A 240 -16.43 5.40 -3.25
N THR A 241 -16.87 5.31 -4.50
CA THR A 241 -18.28 5.04 -4.82
C THR A 241 -18.67 3.57 -4.56
N ASN A 242 -17.80 2.62 -4.88
CA ASN A 242 -18.14 1.19 -4.85
C ASN A 242 -17.82 0.51 -3.52
N LEU A 243 -16.80 0.98 -2.83
CA LEU A 243 -16.19 0.33 -1.66
C LEU A 243 -16.00 1.28 -0.48
N GLY A 244 -16.12 2.59 -0.73
CA GLY A 244 -16.00 3.62 0.30
C GLY A 244 -17.10 3.51 1.36
N GLY A 245 -16.80 4.12 2.51
CA GLY A 245 -17.77 4.37 3.56
C GLY A 245 -18.50 5.68 3.32
N GLU A 246 -18.88 6.36 4.40
CA GLU A 246 -19.33 7.75 4.32
C GLU A 246 -18.16 8.64 3.88
N ILE A 247 -18.40 9.52 2.90
CA ILE A 247 -17.40 10.37 2.25
C ILE A 247 -16.56 11.17 3.27
N PHE A 248 -17.22 11.67 4.31
CA PHE A 248 -16.58 12.48 5.35
C PHE A 248 -16.32 11.74 6.67
N GLN A 249 -16.51 10.42 6.73
CA GLN A 249 -16.22 9.63 7.92
C GLN A 249 -15.02 8.69 7.75
N GLY A 250 -13.90 9.03 8.40
CA GLY A 250 -12.71 8.18 8.43
C GLY A 250 -12.84 7.06 9.46
N SER A 251 -12.09 5.97 9.24
CA SER A 251 -11.99 4.84 10.16
C SER A 251 -10.68 4.88 10.96
N GLN A 252 -10.41 3.83 11.73
CA GLN A 252 -9.12 3.68 12.42
C GLN A 252 -7.96 3.42 11.45
N SER A 253 -8.23 2.75 10.33
CA SER A 253 -7.22 2.36 9.35
C SER A 253 -7.15 3.31 8.15
N HIS A 254 -8.24 4.03 7.83
CA HIS A 254 -8.31 4.88 6.64
C HIS A 254 -8.79 6.30 6.96
N PRO A 255 -8.18 7.34 6.38
CA PRO A 255 -8.73 8.69 6.39
C PRO A 255 -10.03 8.76 5.58
N THR A 256 -10.70 9.91 5.60
CA THR A 256 -11.90 10.14 4.79
C THR A 256 -11.58 10.15 3.31
N ASP A 257 -12.50 9.64 2.49
CA ASP A 257 -12.32 9.66 1.05
C ASP A 257 -12.22 11.09 0.50
N ASP A 258 -12.94 12.06 1.11
CA ASP A 258 -12.81 13.48 0.73
C ASP A 258 -11.42 14.05 0.99
N ALA A 259 -10.77 13.70 2.10
CA ALA A 259 -9.42 14.18 2.38
C ALA A 259 -8.41 13.52 1.42
N ARG A 260 -8.61 12.24 1.08
CA ARG A 260 -7.79 11.51 0.10
C ARG A 260 -7.90 12.15 -1.28
N ALA A 261 -9.13 12.43 -1.73
CA ALA A 261 -9.37 13.14 -2.99
C ALA A 261 -8.71 14.52 -3.03
N ALA A 262 -8.73 15.26 -1.91
CA ALA A 262 -8.04 16.53 -1.79
C ALA A 262 -6.50 16.37 -1.92
N ALA A 263 -5.90 15.37 -1.28
CA ALA A 263 -4.47 15.08 -1.38
C ALA A 263 -4.04 14.68 -2.80
N ILE A 264 -4.84 13.82 -3.46
CA ILE A 264 -4.65 13.44 -4.87
C ILE A 264 -4.66 14.68 -5.77
N ASN A 265 -5.64 15.56 -5.59
CA ASN A 265 -5.74 16.80 -6.35
C ASN A 265 -4.52 17.73 -6.15
N LEU A 266 -3.99 17.83 -4.92
CA LEU A 266 -2.73 18.56 -4.67
C LEU A 266 -1.56 17.99 -5.47
N MET A 267 -1.41 16.66 -5.52
CA MET A 267 -0.33 16.03 -6.28
C MET A 267 -0.50 16.24 -7.79
N LEU A 268 -1.72 16.11 -8.33
CA LEU A 268 -1.99 16.40 -9.74
C LEU A 268 -1.63 17.83 -10.12
N GLN A 269 -1.94 18.80 -9.27
CA GLN A 269 -1.56 20.20 -9.49
C GLN A 269 -0.04 20.39 -9.49
N ARG A 270 0.68 19.73 -8.58
CA ARG A 270 2.15 19.77 -8.51
C ARG A 270 2.83 19.14 -9.72
N LEU A 271 2.22 18.11 -10.30
CA LEU A 271 2.66 17.50 -11.56
C LEU A 271 2.35 18.36 -12.80
N GLY A 272 1.59 19.45 -12.66
CA GLY A 272 1.18 20.30 -13.78
C GLY A 272 -0.08 19.82 -14.52
N HIS A 273 -0.79 18.81 -14.02
CA HIS A 273 -2.04 18.29 -14.60
C HIS A 273 -3.26 19.14 -14.22
N HIS A 274 -3.15 20.47 -14.32
CA HIS A 274 -4.15 21.40 -13.77
C HIS A 274 -5.56 21.19 -14.34
N GLN A 275 -5.68 20.93 -15.64
CA GLN A 275 -6.97 20.71 -16.29
C GLN A 275 -7.63 19.41 -15.83
N GLN A 276 -6.84 18.33 -15.74
CA GLN A 276 -7.32 17.03 -15.27
C GLN A 276 -7.67 17.08 -13.79
N ALA A 277 -6.84 17.75 -12.98
CA ALA A 277 -7.09 18.00 -11.56
C ALA A 277 -8.44 18.71 -11.35
N GLN A 278 -8.70 19.77 -12.11
CA GLN A 278 -9.99 20.47 -12.08
C GLN A 278 -11.15 19.55 -12.48
N ALA A 279 -11.02 18.81 -13.58
CA ALA A 279 -12.08 17.90 -14.04
C ALA A 279 -12.39 16.79 -13.01
N ILE A 280 -11.36 16.25 -12.35
CA ILE A 280 -11.50 15.25 -11.28
C ILE A 280 -12.20 15.88 -10.08
N ALA A 281 -11.79 17.07 -9.65
CA ALA A 281 -12.42 17.79 -8.55
C ALA A 281 -13.89 18.12 -8.82
N GLU A 282 -14.25 18.47 -10.06
CA GLU A 282 -15.65 18.68 -10.46
C GLU A 282 -16.48 17.40 -10.30
N ARG A 283 -15.97 16.25 -10.76
CA ARG A 283 -16.65 14.95 -10.58
C ARG A 283 -16.71 14.49 -9.13
N TRP A 284 -15.69 14.81 -8.33
CA TRP A 284 -15.72 14.58 -6.89
C TRP A 284 -16.86 15.38 -6.23
N ASN A 285 -16.98 16.67 -6.56
CA ASN A 285 -18.06 17.50 -6.04
C ASN A 285 -19.46 17.02 -6.47
N GLU A 286 -19.58 16.48 -7.69
CA GLU A 286 -20.82 15.80 -8.13
C GLU A 286 -21.13 14.58 -7.25
N LEU A 287 -20.14 13.72 -6.97
CA LEU A 287 -20.32 12.57 -6.07
C LEU A 287 -20.73 13.00 -4.65
N VAL A 288 -20.06 14.03 -4.09
CA VAL A 288 -20.44 14.60 -2.79
C VAL A 288 -21.90 15.07 -2.81
N ALA A 289 -22.30 15.80 -3.86
CA ALA A 289 -23.68 16.27 -3.99
C ALA A 289 -24.69 15.11 -4.10
N LEU A 290 -24.35 14.02 -4.81
CA LEU A 290 -25.17 12.83 -4.94
C LEU A 290 -25.32 12.06 -3.62
N SER A 291 -24.28 12.02 -2.79
CA SER A 291 -24.32 11.36 -1.48
C SER A 291 -25.27 12.04 -0.50
N GLY A 292 -25.49 13.35 -0.65
CA GLY A 292 -26.23 14.18 0.31
C GLY A 292 -25.48 14.43 1.63
N GLU A 293 -24.25 13.94 1.77
CA GLU A 293 -23.43 14.16 2.95
C GLU A 293 -22.92 15.60 3.04
N ARG A 294 -22.50 15.99 4.24
CA ARG A 294 -21.93 17.31 4.50
C ARG A 294 -20.69 17.16 5.35
N LYS A 295 -19.69 17.99 5.05
CA LYS A 295 -18.47 18.10 5.85
C LYS A 295 -18.83 18.33 7.33
N PRO A 296 -18.40 17.46 8.25
CA PRO A 296 -18.74 17.58 9.66
C PRO A 296 -18.03 18.78 10.30
N PRO A 297 -18.51 19.26 11.47
CA PRO A 297 -17.78 20.25 12.23
C PRO A 297 -16.35 19.79 12.51
N ARG A 298 -15.38 20.71 12.47
CA ARG A 298 -13.96 20.44 12.79
C ARG A 298 -13.25 19.48 11.84
N TYR A 299 -13.83 19.18 10.68
CA TYR A 299 -13.16 18.39 9.64
C TYR A 299 -11.77 18.92 9.30
N ASP A 300 -11.64 20.24 9.17
CA ASP A 300 -10.36 20.88 8.82
C ASP A 300 -9.33 20.84 9.98
N ILE A 301 -9.75 20.45 11.19
CA ILE A 301 -8.82 20.12 12.30
C ILE A 301 -8.30 18.70 12.15
N ALA A 302 -9.15 17.76 11.71
CA ALA A 302 -8.74 16.38 11.43
C ALA A 302 -7.82 16.29 10.21
N TYR A 303 -8.05 17.13 9.21
CA TYR A 303 -7.31 17.18 7.96
C TYR A 303 -6.84 18.62 7.64
N PRO A 304 -5.85 19.16 8.39
CA PRO A 304 -5.38 20.52 8.15
C PRO A 304 -4.79 20.66 6.74
N GLY A 305 -5.24 21.67 5.99
CA GLY A 305 -4.81 21.90 4.61
C GLY A 305 -3.29 22.05 4.47
N ASP A 306 -2.66 22.83 5.37
CA ASP A 306 -1.20 23.02 5.37
C ASP A 306 -0.43 21.72 5.65
N LEU A 307 -1.00 20.83 6.47
CA LEU A 307 -0.40 19.51 6.73
C LEU A 307 -0.49 18.63 5.48
N LEU A 308 -1.66 18.58 4.81
CA LEU A 308 -1.84 17.82 3.57
C LEU A 308 -0.90 18.33 2.48
N ASP A 309 -0.77 19.64 2.34
CA ASP A 309 0.16 20.25 1.38
C ASP A 309 1.63 19.92 1.70
N GLY A 310 2.01 20.00 2.97
CA GLY A 310 3.36 19.61 3.42
C GLY A 310 3.68 18.13 3.21
N VAL A 311 2.71 17.24 3.46
CA VAL A 311 2.86 15.79 3.17
C VAL A 311 2.96 15.56 1.66
N CYS A 312 2.16 16.26 0.85
CA CYS A 312 2.22 16.21 -0.60
C CYS A 312 3.61 16.63 -1.13
N GLN A 313 4.15 17.74 -0.64
CA GLN A 313 5.49 18.22 -0.98
C GLN A 313 6.56 17.18 -0.58
N LEU A 314 6.50 16.66 0.64
CA LEU A 314 7.45 15.65 1.14
C LEU A 314 7.47 14.41 0.23
N VAL A 315 6.29 13.90 -0.15
CA VAL A 315 6.17 12.72 -1.01
C VAL A 315 6.70 13.02 -2.41
N PHE A 316 6.33 14.17 -2.99
CA PHE A 316 6.81 14.61 -4.30
C PHE A 316 8.34 14.64 -4.36
N ASP A 317 8.97 15.33 -3.42
CA ASP A 317 10.44 15.44 -3.35
C ASP A 317 11.09 14.08 -3.10
N GLY A 318 10.50 13.27 -2.23
CA GLY A 318 11.01 11.95 -1.89
C GLY A 318 10.98 10.98 -3.09
N CYS A 319 9.93 11.04 -3.92
CA CYS A 319 9.83 10.29 -5.17
C CYS A 319 10.89 10.71 -6.18
N GLN A 320 11.07 12.02 -6.39
CA GLN A 320 12.12 12.55 -7.27
C GLN A 320 13.52 12.13 -6.83
N GLN A 321 13.81 12.26 -5.53
CA GLN A 321 15.10 11.84 -4.95
C GLN A 321 15.30 10.32 -5.00
N LEU A 322 14.22 9.53 -5.13
CA LEU A 322 14.30 8.08 -5.28
C LEU A 322 14.55 7.67 -6.73
N GLY A 323 14.42 8.61 -7.67
CA GLY A 323 14.53 8.35 -9.10
C GLY A 323 13.25 7.78 -9.71
N LEU A 324 12.12 7.82 -8.99
CA LEU A 324 10.85 7.39 -9.54
C LEU A 324 10.40 8.37 -10.64
N LEU A 325 9.96 7.82 -11.76
CA LEU A 325 9.52 8.61 -12.90
C LEU A 325 8.06 9.06 -12.70
N PRO A 326 7.78 10.38 -12.71
CA PRO A 326 6.42 10.88 -12.62
C PRO A 326 5.65 10.67 -13.92
N TRP A 327 4.33 10.55 -13.82
CA TRP A 327 3.46 10.57 -14.98
C TRP A 327 3.49 11.95 -15.66
N THR A 328 4.25 12.10 -16.76
CA THR A 328 4.38 13.35 -17.55
C THR A 328 4.24 13.13 -19.06
N ASN A 329 3.58 14.07 -19.75
CA ASN A 329 2.96 13.84 -21.06
C ASN A 329 3.85 14.04 -22.32
N PRO A 330 5.18 13.81 -22.26
CA PRO A 330 5.77 13.10 -23.41
C PRO A 330 6.57 11.83 -23.05
N VAL A 331 7.04 11.70 -21.80
CA VAL A 331 7.83 10.54 -21.33
C VAL A 331 6.97 9.27 -21.34
N ASN A 332 5.66 9.41 -21.13
CA ASN A 332 4.75 8.28 -21.00
C ASN A 332 4.31 7.64 -22.32
N SER A 333 4.60 8.24 -23.48
CA SER A 333 4.18 7.69 -24.78
C SER A 333 4.74 6.29 -25.09
N SER A 334 5.79 5.87 -24.38
CA SER A 334 6.35 4.52 -24.44
C SER A 334 5.84 3.58 -23.34
N ALA A 335 5.12 4.07 -22.33
CA ALA A 335 4.57 3.25 -21.25
C ALA A 335 3.50 2.31 -21.81
N ILE A 336 3.61 1.03 -21.51
CA ILE A 336 2.69 -0.02 -21.96
C ILE A 336 1.47 -0.05 -21.04
N VAL A 337 1.71 -0.21 -19.74
CA VAL A 337 0.63 -0.37 -18.75
C VAL A 337 0.04 0.99 -18.41
N GLY A 338 0.89 1.98 -18.09
CA GLY A 338 0.43 3.32 -17.75
C GLY A 338 -0.50 3.92 -18.83
N SER A 339 -0.12 3.81 -20.11
CA SER A 339 -0.95 4.32 -21.21
C SER A 339 -2.26 3.55 -21.35
N ALA A 340 -2.25 2.22 -21.22
CA ALA A 340 -3.47 1.42 -21.29
C ALA A 340 -4.48 1.80 -20.20
N VAL A 341 -3.99 2.12 -18.99
CA VAL A 341 -4.82 2.53 -17.86
C VAL A 341 -5.36 3.96 -18.06
N ASP A 342 -4.54 4.91 -18.51
CA ASP A 342 -4.96 6.29 -18.79
C ASP A 342 -5.95 6.37 -19.96
N ASP A 343 -5.68 5.65 -21.04
CA ASP A 343 -6.56 5.55 -22.21
C ASP A 343 -7.91 4.91 -21.84
N ALA A 344 -7.91 3.89 -20.99
CA ALA A 344 -9.15 3.26 -20.52
C ALA A 344 -10.04 4.24 -19.75
N TRP A 345 -9.46 5.07 -18.88
CA TRP A 345 -10.22 6.10 -18.18
C TRP A 345 -10.72 7.21 -19.10
N THR A 346 -9.94 7.58 -20.10
CA THR A 346 -10.37 8.53 -21.13
C THR A 346 -11.54 7.96 -21.92
N GLU A 347 -11.44 6.72 -22.37
CA GLU A 347 -12.47 6.05 -23.15
C GLU A 347 -13.76 5.87 -22.36
N PHE A 348 -13.67 5.35 -21.13
CA PHE A 348 -14.83 5.12 -20.28
C PHE A 348 -15.64 6.42 -20.06
N ARG A 349 -14.96 7.55 -19.87
CA ARG A 349 -15.63 8.84 -19.65
C ARG A 349 -16.24 9.43 -20.92
N LEU A 350 -15.63 9.22 -22.08
CA LEU A 350 -16.13 9.73 -23.35
C LEU A 350 -17.24 8.85 -23.93
N ARG A 351 -17.13 7.52 -23.76
CA ARG A 351 -17.96 6.51 -24.42
C ARG A 351 -18.28 5.33 -23.50
N PRO A 352 -18.98 5.55 -22.36
CA PRO A 352 -19.25 4.49 -21.38
C PRO A 352 -20.04 3.31 -21.99
N ASP A 353 -20.99 3.58 -22.88
CA ASP A 353 -21.83 2.54 -23.51
C ASP A 353 -21.05 1.54 -24.38
N SER A 354 -19.93 1.98 -24.99
CA SER A 354 -19.07 1.12 -25.81
C SER A 354 -17.81 0.65 -25.07
N PHE A 355 -17.61 1.06 -23.81
CA PHE A 355 -16.38 0.79 -23.08
C PHE A 355 -16.11 -0.71 -22.92
N ALA A 356 -17.14 -1.53 -22.71
CA ALA A 356 -16.95 -2.98 -22.55
C ALA A 356 -16.24 -3.62 -23.77
N GLY A 357 -16.59 -3.19 -24.99
CA GLY A 357 -15.94 -3.66 -26.21
C GLY A 357 -14.51 -3.11 -26.35
N TYR A 358 -14.27 -1.88 -25.92
CA TYR A 358 -12.93 -1.31 -25.85
C TYR A 358 -12.04 -2.07 -24.85
N GLU A 359 -12.53 -2.30 -23.62
CA GLU A 359 -11.80 -2.93 -22.52
C GLU A 359 -11.29 -4.32 -22.92
N GLN A 360 -12.14 -5.13 -23.58
CA GLN A 360 -11.74 -6.45 -24.07
C GLN A 360 -10.59 -6.38 -25.09
N ASN A 361 -10.66 -5.45 -26.04
CA ASN A 361 -9.63 -5.28 -27.06
C ASN A 361 -8.32 -4.74 -26.45
N ALA A 362 -8.42 -3.77 -25.55
CA ALA A 362 -7.28 -3.16 -24.88
C ALA A 362 -6.59 -4.16 -23.93
N LEU A 363 -7.33 -4.97 -23.19
CA LEU A 363 -6.78 -6.07 -22.37
C LEU A 363 -6.08 -7.11 -23.23
N SER A 364 -6.71 -7.57 -24.32
CA SER A 364 -6.10 -8.53 -25.24
C SER A 364 -4.77 -8.01 -25.82
N ALA A 365 -4.75 -6.75 -26.25
CA ALA A 365 -3.53 -6.09 -26.72
C ALA A 365 -2.48 -5.96 -25.61
N LEU A 366 -2.88 -5.58 -24.39
CA LEU A 366 -1.99 -5.47 -23.24
C LEU A 366 -1.34 -6.82 -22.92
N TRP A 367 -2.14 -7.88 -22.79
CA TRP A 367 -1.65 -9.22 -22.46
C TRP A 367 -0.75 -9.81 -23.56
N THR A 368 -1.02 -9.49 -24.82
CA THR A 368 -0.15 -9.89 -25.93
C THR A 368 1.23 -9.24 -25.83
N ARG A 369 1.31 -7.99 -25.36
CA ARG A 369 2.58 -7.27 -25.18
C ARG A 369 3.36 -7.70 -23.93
N LEU A 370 2.67 -8.28 -22.93
CA LEU A 370 3.26 -8.75 -21.67
C LEU A 370 3.57 -10.25 -21.65
N SER A 371 3.16 -10.98 -22.70
CA SER A 371 3.40 -12.42 -22.87
C SER A 371 4.83 -12.69 -23.29
#